data_AF-A0A3B0ZPY3-F1
#
_entry.id   AF-A0A3B0ZPY3-F1
#
_cell.length_a   1.000
_cell.length_b   1.000
_cell.length_c   1.000
_cell.angle_alpha   90.00
_cell.angle_beta   90.00
_cell.angle_gamma   90.00
#
_symmetry.space_group_name_H-M   'P 1'
#
loop_
_entity.id
_entity.type
_entity.pdbx_description
1 polymer ?
#
loop_
_entity_poly.entity_id
_entity_poly.type
_entity_poly.pdbx_seq_one_letter_code
_entity_poly.pdbx_strand_id
1 'polypeptide(L)'
;MHRITKAHLKSFVKSYGLEQHGECTQFEMFVNNAVITSKVGGDFDLDNVTTSEGDDGTDGVAVLIDEELIVSDEDAVSTFKKDRKTHDVEVIFTQAKRGESFDLGDFLKFKESVLRFVNSEHYDINDDVQRNARKVFDVVIKNVPKVRDGKPVLMARFVTTGVYKKPEALENAKEDFVRQLEELGYFSNIDIMFIGRDELTALWVKTYTGVAAEIPMFSNAPLPTIDGIDEAYLVIVKAKDFVNNLLVSDDGTLRLHVFEENVTEPQEPQGHRLEPQGHR
;
A
#
# COMPACT_ATOMS: atom_id res chain seq x y z
N MET A 1 22.81 4.57 -8.77
CA MET A 1 22.09 3.52 -8.00
C MET A 1 23.07 2.74 -7.14
N HIS A 2 22.84 2.81 -5.83
CA HIS A 2 23.63 2.13 -4.81
C HIS A 2 23.59 0.58 -4.95
N ARG A 3 24.67 -0.11 -4.53
CA ARG A 3 24.81 -1.57 -4.69
C ARG A 3 23.72 -2.36 -3.94
N ILE A 4 23.31 -1.89 -2.76
CA ILE A 4 22.26 -2.52 -1.94
C ILE A 4 20.91 -2.43 -2.65
N THR A 5 20.50 -1.24 -3.08
CA THR A 5 19.26 -1.02 -3.85
C THR A 5 19.25 -1.88 -5.12
N LYS A 6 20.39 -1.98 -5.82
CA LYS A 6 20.52 -2.85 -7.00
C LYS A 6 20.35 -4.34 -6.67
N ALA A 7 20.81 -4.79 -5.50
CA ALA A 7 20.62 -6.17 -5.08
C ALA A 7 19.16 -6.47 -4.74
N HIS A 8 18.48 -5.55 -4.04
CA HIS A 8 17.04 -5.66 -3.77
C HIS A 8 16.21 -5.65 -5.07
N LEU A 9 16.50 -4.73 -5.99
CA LEU A 9 15.86 -4.69 -7.31
C LEU A 9 16.01 -6.03 -8.05
N LYS A 10 17.22 -6.61 -8.07
CA LYS A 10 17.44 -7.92 -8.70
C LYS A 10 16.63 -9.04 -8.04
N SER A 11 16.53 -9.01 -6.71
CA SER A 11 15.72 -9.98 -5.97
C SER A 11 14.24 -9.83 -6.33
N PHE A 12 13.73 -8.60 -6.34
CA PHE A 12 12.36 -8.28 -6.73
C PHE A 12 12.06 -8.75 -8.15
N VAL A 13 12.89 -8.37 -9.14
CA VAL A 13 12.71 -8.75 -10.54
C VAL A 13 12.62 -10.27 -10.71
N LYS A 14 13.47 -11.02 -10.00
CA LYS A 14 13.46 -12.48 -10.05
C LYS A 14 12.22 -13.09 -9.37
N SER A 15 11.81 -12.54 -8.22
CA SER A 15 10.64 -13.04 -7.48
C SER A 15 9.33 -12.80 -8.23
N TYR A 16 9.23 -11.69 -8.96
CA TYR A 16 8.03 -11.28 -9.71
C TYR A 16 8.09 -11.68 -11.21
N GLY A 17 9.17 -12.31 -11.67
CA GLY A 17 9.31 -12.74 -13.07
C GLY A 17 9.32 -11.59 -14.07
N LEU A 18 10.06 -10.52 -13.78
CA LEU A 18 10.08 -9.27 -14.54
C LEU A 18 11.35 -9.10 -15.41
N GLU A 19 12.10 -10.19 -15.64
CA GLU A 19 13.38 -10.16 -16.37
C GLU A 19 13.27 -9.65 -17.81
N GLN A 20 12.08 -9.77 -18.42
CA GLN A 20 11.78 -9.29 -19.77
C GLN A 20 11.74 -7.76 -19.88
N HIS A 21 11.48 -7.05 -18.78
CA HIS A 21 11.38 -5.59 -18.78
C HIS A 21 12.76 -4.92 -18.74
N GLY A 22 12.82 -3.67 -19.21
CA GLY A 22 14.02 -2.84 -19.06
C GLY A 22 14.24 -2.41 -17.60
N GLU A 23 15.49 -2.10 -17.23
CA GLU A 23 15.83 -1.70 -15.84
C GLU A 23 15.08 -0.43 -15.37
N CYS A 24 14.59 0.44 -16.29
CA CYS A 24 13.69 1.55 -15.94
C CYS A 24 12.37 1.04 -15.38
N THR A 25 11.60 0.32 -16.19
CA THR A 25 10.31 -0.25 -15.83
C THR A 25 10.41 -1.18 -14.62
N GLN A 26 11.47 -2.00 -14.54
CA GLN A 26 11.73 -2.83 -13.36
C GLN A 26 11.86 -2.00 -12.09
N PHE A 27 12.50 -0.83 -12.16
CA PHE A 27 12.67 0.06 -11.01
C PHE A 27 11.37 0.79 -10.66
N GLU A 28 10.58 1.19 -11.65
CA GLU A 28 9.25 1.78 -11.47
C GLU A 28 8.31 0.78 -10.75
N MET A 29 8.21 -0.46 -11.26
CA MET A 29 7.46 -1.55 -10.63
C MET A 29 7.96 -1.84 -9.21
N PHE A 30 9.28 -1.81 -8.98
CA PHE A 30 9.85 -2.00 -7.64
C PHE A 30 9.43 -0.92 -6.64
N VAL A 31 9.47 0.34 -7.07
CA VAL A 31 9.03 1.48 -6.24
C VAL A 31 7.52 1.39 -5.97
N ASN A 32 6.72 1.11 -7.00
CA ASN A 32 5.27 0.98 -6.88
C ASN A 32 4.92 -0.14 -5.90
N ASN A 33 5.56 -1.31 -6.02
CA ASN A 33 5.38 -2.42 -5.10
C ASN A 33 5.72 -2.03 -3.64
N ALA A 34 6.92 -1.46 -3.43
CA ALA A 34 7.39 -1.12 -2.09
C ALA A 34 6.51 -0.08 -1.38
N VAL A 35 5.93 0.86 -2.14
CA VAL A 35 5.04 1.89 -1.58
C VAL A 35 3.64 1.31 -1.32
N ILE A 36 3.04 0.63 -2.31
CA ILE A 36 1.62 0.26 -2.31
C ILE A 36 1.35 -0.95 -1.41
N THR A 37 2.26 -1.93 -1.33
CA THR A 37 2.05 -3.15 -0.51
C THR A 37 1.75 -2.82 0.96
N SER A 38 2.36 -1.75 1.50
CA SER A 38 2.10 -1.32 2.89
C SER A 38 0.69 -0.76 3.13
N LYS A 39 -0.07 -0.51 2.06
CA LYS A 39 -1.39 0.14 2.06
C LYS A 39 -2.53 -0.79 1.65
N VAL A 40 -2.20 -1.92 1.00
CA VAL A 40 -3.19 -2.88 0.53
C VAL A 40 -3.30 -4.02 1.52
N GLY A 41 -4.52 -4.50 1.76
CA GLY A 41 -4.79 -5.62 2.66
C GLY A 41 -4.32 -6.98 2.13
N GLY A 42 -4.18 -7.12 0.81
CA GLY A 42 -3.76 -8.35 0.13
C GLY A 42 -2.92 -8.10 -1.14
N ASP A 43 -2.80 -9.14 -1.96
CA ASP A 43 -2.02 -9.09 -3.20
C ASP A 43 -2.65 -8.23 -4.29
N PHE A 44 -1.81 -7.66 -5.15
CA PHE A 44 -2.23 -6.90 -6.32
C PHE A 44 -1.28 -7.13 -7.50
N ASP A 45 -1.80 -6.92 -8.71
CA ASP A 45 -1.01 -6.97 -9.93
C ASP A 45 -0.31 -5.62 -10.18
N LEU A 46 1.00 -5.66 -10.43
CA LEU A 46 1.82 -4.49 -10.67
C LEU A 46 1.49 -3.78 -11.99
N ASP A 47 0.96 -4.53 -12.96
CA ASP A 47 0.53 -3.98 -14.25
C ASP A 47 -0.70 -3.07 -14.10
N ASN A 48 -1.45 -3.20 -12.99
CA ASN A 48 -2.61 -2.36 -12.70
C ASN A 48 -2.26 -1.05 -11.97
N VAL A 49 -1.00 -0.86 -11.58
CA VAL A 49 -0.56 0.34 -10.83
C VAL A 49 0.65 1.03 -11.43
N THR A 50 1.40 0.33 -12.30
CA THR A 50 2.56 0.88 -13.00
C THR A 50 2.13 1.45 -14.35
N THR A 51 2.46 2.71 -14.59
CA THR A 51 2.13 3.37 -15.85
C THR A 51 3.07 2.94 -16.98
N SER A 52 2.68 3.22 -18.22
CA SER A 52 3.44 2.92 -19.43
C SER A 52 4.04 4.18 -20.05
N GLU A 53 4.80 4.04 -21.15
CA GLU A 53 5.47 5.17 -21.84
C GLU A 53 4.53 6.32 -22.29
N GLY A 54 3.21 6.11 -22.25
CA GLY A 54 2.18 7.11 -22.55
C GLY A 54 1.78 8.00 -21.37
N ASP A 55 2.44 7.88 -20.22
CA ASP A 55 2.18 8.67 -19.01
C ASP A 55 2.51 10.17 -19.16
N ASP A 56 2.04 10.99 -18.21
CA ASP A 56 2.28 12.44 -18.18
C ASP A 56 3.18 12.92 -17.05
N GLY A 57 3.97 12.01 -16.47
CA GLY A 57 4.93 12.30 -15.41
C GLY A 57 4.64 11.64 -14.08
N THR A 58 3.84 10.57 -14.04
CA THR A 58 3.75 9.64 -12.89
C THR A 58 4.13 8.24 -13.36
N ASP A 59 4.99 7.55 -12.63
CA ASP A 59 5.39 6.15 -12.90
C ASP A 59 4.46 5.12 -12.22
N GLY A 60 3.56 5.60 -11.36
CA GLY A 60 2.51 4.77 -10.77
C GLY A 60 1.37 5.56 -10.16
N VAL A 61 0.18 4.96 -10.22
CA VAL A 61 -1.05 5.49 -9.61
C VAL A 61 -1.92 4.34 -9.11
N ALA A 62 -2.49 4.50 -7.92
CA ALA A 62 -3.44 3.55 -7.34
C ALA A 62 -4.57 4.28 -6.61
N VAL A 63 -5.79 3.73 -6.69
CA VAL A 63 -6.91 4.17 -5.87
C VAL A 63 -7.34 3.00 -5.00
N LEU A 64 -7.24 3.18 -3.68
CA LEU A 64 -7.62 2.18 -2.70
C LEU A 64 -8.96 2.54 -2.09
N ILE A 65 -9.87 1.57 -1.96
CA ILE A 65 -11.12 1.71 -1.21
C ILE A 65 -11.15 0.60 -0.16
N ASP A 66 -11.22 0.97 1.11
CA ASP A 66 -11.11 0.04 2.25
C ASP A 66 -9.90 -0.90 2.12
N GLU A 67 -8.74 -0.34 1.76
CA GLU A 67 -7.45 -1.06 1.65
C GLU A 67 -7.42 -2.11 0.51
N GLU A 68 -8.41 -2.12 -0.37
CA GLU A 68 -8.42 -2.93 -1.60
C GLU A 68 -8.08 -2.04 -2.82
N LEU A 69 -7.24 -2.55 -3.72
CA LEU A 69 -6.95 -1.88 -4.99
C LEU A 69 -8.16 -1.93 -5.93
N ILE A 70 -8.63 -0.77 -6.38
CA ILE A 70 -9.75 -0.65 -7.31
C ILE A 70 -9.24 -0.24 -8.70
N VAL A 71 -9.38 -1.14 -9.67
CA VAL A 71 -8.79 -1.00 -11.01
C VAL A 71 -9.79 -0.53 -12.07
N SER A 72 -11.09 -0.54 -11.77
CA SER A 72 -12.14 -0.14 -12.70
C SER A 72 -13.25 0.67 -12.01
N ASP A 73 -13.93 1.52 -12.77
CA ASP A 73 -15.08 2.28 -12.29
C ASP A 73 -16.27 1.38 -11.94
N GLU A 74 -16.40 0.23 -12.62
CA GLU A 74 -17.41 -0.78 -12.31
C GLU A 74 -17.19 -1.34 -10.89
N ASP A 75 -15.95 -1.68 -10.54
CA ASP A 75 -15.57 -2.17 -9.20
C ASP A 75 -15.82 -1.09 -8.14
N ALA A 76 -15.45 0.17 -8.43
CA ALA A 76 -15.70 1.30 -7.54
C ALA A 76 -17.20 1.47 -7.27
N VAL A 77 -18.03 1.46 -8.32
CA VAL A 77 -19.49 1.56 -8.21
C VAL A 77 -20.06 0.38 -7.42
N SER A 78 -19.56 -0.83 -7.65
CA SER A 78 -19.96 -2.02 -6.90
C SER A 78 -19.64 -1.89 -5.41
N THR A 79 -18.44 -1.44 -5.06
CA THR A 79 -18.01 -1.22 -3.67
C THR A 79 -18.89 -0.21 -2.96
N PHE A 80 -19.19 0.93 -3.58
CA PHE A 80 -20.10 1.93 -2.99
C PHE A 80 -21.57 1.50 -2.93
N LYS A 81 -21.99 0.45 -3.64
CA LYS A 81 -23.35 -0.11 -3.54
C LYS A 81 -23.53 -1.07 -2.37
N LYS A 82 -22.45 -1.56 -1.76
CA LYS A 82 -22.49 -2.43 -0.58
C LYS A 82 -23.15 -1.69 0.61
N ASP A 83 -23.60 -2.45 1.61
CA ASP A 83 -24.32 -1.93 2.79
C ASP A 83 -23.45 -1.05 3.72
N ARG A 84 -22.12 -1.07 3.54
CA ARG A 84 -21.19 -0.28 4.33
C ARG A 84 -21.48 1.21 4.14
N LYS A 85 -21.62 1.91 5.27
CA LYS A 85 -22.04 3.33 5.28
C LYS A 85 -20.91 4.29 4.92
N THR A 86 -19.67 3.92 5.26
CA THR A 86 -18.48 4.78 5.13
C THR A 86 -17.29 3.95 4.68
N HIS A 87 -16.59 4.43 3.67
CA HIS A 87 -15.40 3.82 3.09
C HIS A 87 -14.18 4.70 3.28
N ASP A 88 -13.04 4.06 3.55
CA ASP A 88 -11.74 4.73 3.53
C ASP A 88 -11.23 4.77 2.09
N VAL A 89 -10.83 5.95 1.62
CA VAL A 89 -10.34 6.11 0.24
C VAL A 89 -9.00 6.81 0.23
N GLU A 90 -8.02 6.19 -0.43
CA GLU A 90 -6.67 6.72 -0.58
C GLU A 90 -6.26 6.71 -2.07
N VAL A 91 -5.72 7.83 -2.55
CA VAL A 91 -5.17 7.97 -3.89
C VAL A 91 -3.66 8.10 -3.78
N ILE A 92 -2.93 7.17 -4.37
CA ILE A 92 -1.48 7.05 -4.26
C ILE A 92 -0.84 7.37 -5.61
N PHE A 93 0.19 8.21 -5.62
CA PHE A 93 1.02 8.52 -6.78
C PHE A 93 2.50 8.30 -6.48
N THR A 94 3.23 7.79 -7.48
CA THR A 94 4.66 7.53 -7.38
C THR A 94 5.40 8.05 -8.60
N GLN A 95 6.63 8.53 -8.39
CA GLN A 95 7.62 8.76 -9.44
C GLN A 95 8.94 8.15 -9.01
N ALA A 96 9.56 7.35 -9.87
CA ALA A 96 10.78 6.61 -9.63
C ALA A 96 11.92 7.11 -10.54
N LYS A 97 13.00 7.61 -9.93
CA LYS A 97 14.23 7.97 -10.64
C LYS A 97 15.40 7.11 -10.19
N ARG A 98 16.04 6.41 -11.15
CA ARG A 98 17.25 5.61 -10.91
C ARG A 98 18.50 6.44 -10.57
N GLY A 99 18.43 7.76 -10.77
CA GLY A 99 19.47 8.71 -10.40
C GLY A 99 19.67 8.82 -8.89
N GLU A 100 20.77 9.46 -8.50
CA GLU A 100 21.10 9.73 -7.09
C GLU A 100 20.78 11.18 -6.68
N SER A 101 20.43 12.03 -7.63
CA SER A 101 20.00 13.40 -7.41
C SER A 101 18.49 13.49 -7.41
N PHE A 102 17.96 14.34 -6.53
CA PHE A 102 16.59 14.80 -6.62
C PHE A 102 16.57 16.03 -7.54
N ASP A 103 16.01 15.86 -8.73
CA ASP A 103 15.91 16.92 -9.73
C ASP A 103 14.60 17.70 -9.57
N LEU A 104 14.70 19.03 -9.55
CA LEU A 104 13.54 19.92 -9.42
C LEU A 104 12.63 19.85 -10.64
N GLY A 105 13.19 19.77 -11.85
CA GLY A 105 12.40 19.70 -13.08
C GLY A 105 11.56 18.43 -13.15
N ASP A 106 12.14 17.30 -12.77
CA ASP A 106 11.41 16.02 -12.68
C ASP A 106 10.32 16.06 -11.60
N PHE A 107 10.60 16.64 -10.43
CA PHE A 107 9.59 16.80 -9.38
C PHE A 107 8.44 17.73 -9.82
N LEU A 108 8.74 18.82 -10.53
CA LEU A 108 7.73 19.72 -11.07
C LEU A 108 6.85 19.03 -12.12
N LYS A 109 7.41 18.17 -12.98
CA LYS A 109 6.61 17.36 -13.91
C LYS A 109 5.66 16.41 -13.17
N PHE A 110 6.16 15.73 -12.15
CA PHE A 110 5.35 14.86 -11.29
C PHE A 110 4.22 15.62 -10.61
N LYS A 111 4.52 16.79 -10.03
CA LYS A 111 3.52 17.69 -9.47
C LYS A 111 2.44 18.04 -10.50
N GLU A 112 2.81 18.49 -11.69
CA GLU A 112 1.85 18.91 -12.73
C GLU A 112 0.99 17.74 -13.24
N SER A 113 1.56 16.53 -13.33
CA SER A 113 0.82 15.31 -13.65
C SER A 113 -0.28 15.04 -12.62
N VAL A 114 0.05 15.04 -11.32
CA VAL A 114 -0.92 14.81 -10.25
C VAL A 114 -2.00 15.91 -10.22
N LEU A 115 -1.61 17.18 -10.36
CA LEU A 115 -2.58 18.29 -10.40
C LEU A 115 -3.53 18.17 -11.59
N ARG A 116 -3.03 17.74 -12.76
CA ARG A 116 -3.85 17.49 -13.95
C ARG A 116 -4.80 16.33 -13.72
N PHE A 117 -4.33 15.22 -13.15
CA PHE A 117 -5.17 14.09 -12.79
C PHE A 117 -6.35 14.53 -11.92
N VAL A 118 -6.10 15.38 -10.92
CA VAL A 118 -7.13 15.82 -9.96
C VAL A 118 -8.06 16.90 -10.54
N ASN A 119 -7.53 17.89 -11.26
CA ASN A 119 -8.27 19.12 -11.58
C ASN A 119 -8.81 19.19 -13.01
N SER A 120 -8.32 18.37 -13.94
CA SER A 120 -8.75 18.49 -15.34
C SER A 120 -10.19 18.01 -15.54
N GLU A 121 -11.03 18.83 -16.19
CA GLU A 121 -12.37 18.42 -16.64
C GLU A 121 -12.31 17.30 -17.69
N HIS A 122 -11.29 17.34 -18.55
CA HIS A 122 -10.99 16.34 -19.56
C HIS A 122 -9.56 15.85 -19.37
N TYR A 123 -9.43 14.64 -18.83
CA TYR A 123 -8.14 13.98 -18.65
C TYR A 123 -7.92 12.99 -19.78
N ASP A 124 -7.32 13.49 -20.87
CA ASP A 124 -7.02 12.71 -22.07
C ASP A 124 -5.53 12.33 -22.04
N ILE A 125 -5.26 11.08 -21.70
CA ILE A 125 -3.92 10.53 -21.58
C ILE A 125 -3.83 9.17 -22.27
N ASN A 126 -2.66 8.86 -22.82
CA ASN A 126 -2.41 7.64 -23.57
C ASN A 126 -1.95 6.47 -22.68
N ASP A 127 -2.29 6.49 -21.39
CA ASP A 127 -1.98 5.43 -20.44
C ASP A 127 -3.26 4.82 -19.84
N ASP A 128 -3.40 3.50 -19.91
CA ASP A 128 -4.60 2.79 -19.42
C ASP A 128 -4.73 2.86 -17.90
N VAL A 129 -3.62 2.75 -17.16
CA VAL A 129 -3.61 2.75 -15.69
C VAL A 129 -4.08 4.11 -15.17
N GLN A 130 -3.54 5.21 -15.69
CA GLN A 130 -3.97 6.56 -15.34
C GLN A 130 -5.42 6.82 -15.74
N ARG A 131 -5.86 6.41 -16.94
CA ARG A 131 -7.27 6.56 -17.37
C ARG A 131 -8.23 5.81 -16.45
N ASN A 132 -7.89 4.58 -16.09
CA ASN A 132 -8.74 3.76 -15.23
C ASN A 132 -8.78 4.31 -13.81
N ALA A 133 -7.63 4.65 -13.23
CA ALA A 133 -7.55 5.31 -11.93
C ALA A 133 -8.34 6.63 -11.92
N ARG A 134 -8.32 7.40 -13.01
CA ARG A 134 -9.11 8.63 -13.12
C ARG A 134 -10.61 8.36 -13.10
N LYS A 135 -11.08 7.35 -13.83
CA LYS A 135 -12.51 6.96 -13.79
C LYS A 135 -12.93 6.51 -12.40
N VAL A 136 -12.08 5.74 -11.71
CA VAL A 136 -12.31 5.33 -10.31
C VAL A 136 -12.40 6.56 -9.40
N PHE A 137 -11.46 7.49 -9.53
CA PHE A 137 -11.47 8.75 -8.78
C PHE A 137 -12.75 9.56 -9.04
N ASP A 138 -13.21 9.68 -10.29
CA ASP A 138 -14.47 10.35 -10.61
C ASP A 138 -15.68 9.67 -9.94
N VAL A 139 -15.68 8.34 -9.82
CA VAL A 139 -16.71 7.60 -9.06
C VAL A 139 -16.62 7.91 -7.57
N VAL A 140 -15.42 7.96 -6.99
CA VAL A 140 -15.20 8.36 -5.59
C VAL A 140 -15.76 9.76 -5.34
N ILE A 141 -15.45 10.73 -6.21
CA ILE A 141 -15.93 12.12 -6.06
C ILE A 141 -17.46 12.18 -6.11
N LYS A 142 -18.11 11.41 -7.00
CA LYS A 142 -19.58 11.28 -7.05
C LYS A 142 -20.19 10.63 -5.81
N ASN A 143 -19.42 9.86 -5.06
CA ASN A 143 -19.84 9.13 -3.86
C ASN A 143 -19.23 9.67 -2.57
N VAL A 144 -18.72 10.90 -2.56
CA VAL A 144 -18.15 11.59 -1.39
C VAL A 144 -18.99 11.46 -0.10
N PRO A 145 -20.34 11.51 -0.10
CA PRO A 145 -21.12 11.30 1.11
C PRO A 145 -20.94 9.94 1.80
N LYS A 146 -20.37 8.94 1.10
CA LYS A 146 -20.01 7.62 1.62
C LYS A 146 -18.52 7.48 1.91
N VAL A 147 -17.72 8.51 1.69
CA VAL A 147 -16.28 8.50 2.01
C VAL A 147 -16.10 8.99 3.45
N ARG A 148 -15.24 8.33 4.21
CA ARG A 148 -14.92 8.73 5.59
C ARG A 148 -14.44 10.18 5.61
N ASP A 149 -14.95 10.95 6.57
CA ASP A 149 -14.70 12.38 6.72
C ASP A 149 -15.03 13.23 5.47
N GLY A 150 -15.79 12.66 4.53
CA GLY A 150 -16.27 13.31 3.32
C GLY A 150 -15.21 13.60 2.27
N LYS A 151 -13.96 13.11 2.41
CA LYS A 151 -12.91 13.33 1.41
C LYS A 151 -11.87 12.21 1.41
N PRO A 152 -11.40 11.78 0.23
CA PRO A 152 -10.26 10.87 0.13
C PRO A 152 -8.98 11.49 0.71
N VAL A 153 -7.99 10.64 0.97
CA VAL A 153 -6.60 11.02 1.29
C VAL A 153 -5.75 10.94 0.03
N LEU A 154 -4.76 11.82 -0.11
CA LEU A 154 -3.76 11.75 -1.17
C LEU A 154 -2.38 11.43 -0.58
N MET A 155 -1.70 10.47 -1.19
CA MET A 155 -0.31 10.13 -0.94
C MET A 155 0.51 10.29 -2.22
N ALA A 156 1.60 11.06 -2.17
CA ALA A 156 2.52 11.19 -3.30
C ALA A 156 3.97 10.94 -2.88
N ARG A 157 4.68 10.11 -3.65
CA ARG A 157 6.07 9.70 -3.37
C ARG A 157 6.98 9.97 -4.56
N PHE A 158 7.93 10.88 -4.39
CA PHE A 158 9.00 11.11 -5.36
C PHE A 158 10.27 10.39 -4.90
N VAL A 159 10.63 9.32 -5.60
CA VAL A 159 11.61 8.33 -5.16
C VAL A 159 12.87 8.41 -6.00
N THR A 160 14.04 8.44 -5.34
CA THR A 160 15.34 8.33 -6.01
C THR A 160 16.25 7.32 -5.31
N THR A 161 17.37 6.97 -5.95
CA THR A 161 18.40 6.10 -5.31
C THR A 161 19.44 6.89 -4.50
N GLY A 162 19.20 8.19 -4.31
CA GLY A 162 20.06 9.11 -3.57
C GLY A 162 19.77 9.17 -2.07
N VAL A 163 20.36 10.17 -1.41
CA VAL A 163 20.00 10.56 -0.04
C VAL A 163 19.32 11.91 -0.11
N TYR A 164 18.12 12.03 0.42
CA TYR A 164 17.41 13.30 0.41
C TYR A 164 18.02 14.27 1.44
N LYS A 165 18.45 15.44 0.96
CA LYS A 165 19.13 16.46 1.78
C LYS A 165 18.31 17.73 1.99
N LYS A 166 17.00 17.69 1.71
CA LYS A 166 16.08 18.84 1.87
C LYS A 166 16.57 20.13 1.22
N PRO A 167 16.94 20.13 -0.08
CA PRO A 167 17.35 21.36 -0.74
C PRO A 167 16.15 22.31 -0.81
N GLU A 168 16.39 23.60 -0.51
CA GLU A 168 15.36 24.63 -0.37
C GLU A 168 14.40 24.70 -1.56
N ALA A 169 14.91 24.58 -2.79
CA ALA A 169 14.07 24.62 -3.98
C ALA A 169 13.05 23.48 -4.07
N LEU A 170 13.38 22.27 -3.60
CA LEU A 170 12.45 21.13 -3.57
C LEU A 170 11.45 21.25 -2.42
N GLU A 171 11.87 21.75 -1.26
CA GLU A 171 10.95 22.00 -0.14
C GLU A 171 9.93 23.08 -0.51
N ASN A 172 10.37 24.20 -1.11
CA ASN A 172 9.47 25.25 -1.59
C ASN A 172 8.49 24.73 -2.65
N ALA A 173 8.96 23.91 -3.59
CA ALA A 173 8.11 23.30 -4.60
C ALA A 173 7.09 22.32 -3.99
N LYS A 174 7.49 21.58 -2.96
CA LYS A 174 6.61 20.68 -2.22
C LYS A 174 5.54 21.46 -1.46
N GLU A 175 5.90 22.53 -0.76
CA GLU A 175 4.93 23.39 -0.05
C GLU A 175 3.91 24.01 -1.01
N ASP A 176 4.36 24.49 -2.17
CA ASP A 176 3.48 24.99 -3.22
C ASP A 176 2.57 23.87 -3.78
N PHE A 177 3.08 22.65 -3.93
CA PHE A 177 2.26 21.51 -4.34
C PHE A 177 1.17 21.18 -3.32
N VAL A 178 1.50 21.12 -2.03
CA VAL A 178 0.51 20.90 -0.96
C VAL A 178 -0.55 21.99 -0.98
N ARG A 179 -0.14 23.27 -1.02
CA ARG A 179 -1.07 24.41 -1.07
C ARG A 179 -2.04 24.31 -2.25
N GLN A 180 -1.54 23.99 -3.44
CA GLN A 180 -2.39 23.89 -4.63
C GLN A 180 -3.40 22.75 -4.50
N LEU A 181 -3.03 21.59 -3.96
CA LEU A 181 -3.96 20.50 -3.69
C LEU A 181 -5.00 20.84 -2.61
N GLU A 182 -4.60 21.58 -1.57
CA GLU A 182 -5.52 22.07 -0.52
C GLU A 182 -6.54 23.05 -1.08
N GLU A 183 -6.12 23.96 -1.96
CA GLU A 183 -6.99 24.95 -2.63
C GLU A 183 -8.06 24.29 -3.51
N LEU A 184 -7.76 23.15 -4.12
CA LEU A 184 -8.74 22.35 -4.87
C LEU A 184 -9.82 21.73 -3.95
N GLY A 185 -9.48 21.46 -2.69
CA GLY A 185 -10.44 21.06 -1.67
C GLY A 185 -10.95 19.61 -1.77
N TYR A 186 -10.36 18.76 -2.62
CA TYR A 186 -10.80 17.37 -2.81
C TYR A 186 -10.34 16.39 -1.72
N PHE A 187 -9.28 16.71 -0.97
CA PHE A 187 -8.66 15.76 -0.04
C PHE A 187 -8.80 16.19 1.43
N SER A 188 -8.90 15.22 2.33
CA SER A 188 -8.89 15.43 3.79
C SER A 188 -7.47 15.53 4.34
N ASN A 189 -6.53 14.81 3.73
CA ASN A 189 -5.11 14.83 4.06
C ASN A 189 -4.27 14.67 2.78
N ILE A 190 -3.14 15.37 2.73
CA ILE A 190 -2.20 15.38 1.61
C ILE A 190 -0.82 15.08 2.15
N ASP A 191 -0.28 13.90 1.81
CA ASP A 191 1.02 13.44 2.26
C ASP A 191 2.00 13.29 1.08
N ILE A 192 2.93 14.25 0.98
CA ILE A 192 3.92 14.31 -0.09
C ILE A 192 5.32 14.10 0.50
N MET A 193 6.04 13.09 0.03
CA MET A 193 7.37 12.75 0.54
C MET A 193 8.39 12.50 -0.57
N PHE A 194 9.62 12.93 -0.29
CA PHE A 194 10.81 12.54 -1.04
C PHE A 194 11.42 11.29 -0.39
N ILE A 195 11.57 10.21 -1.16
CA ILE A 195 12.10 8.94 -0.68
C ILE A 195 13.49 8.73 -1.27
N GLY A 196 14.49 8.53 -0.41
CA GLY A 196 15.83 8.13 -0.82
C GLY A 196 16.02 6.62 -0.76
N ARG A 197 17.27 6.20 -0.95
CA ARG A 197 17.62 4.77 -0.96
C ARG A 197 17.33 4.05 0.36
N ASP A 198 17.50 4.73 1.49
CA ASP A 198 17.44 4.09 2.81
C ASP A 198 15.97 3.87 3.17
N GLU A 199 15.13 4.87 2.91
CA GLU A 199 13.67 4.80 3.05
C GLU A 199 13.06 3.79 2.07
N LEU A 200 13.48 3.79 0.79
CA LEU A 200 13.02 2.79 -0.20
C LEU A 200 13.40 1.37 0.22
N THR A 201 14.62 1.19 0.74
CA THR A 201 15.06 -0.11 1.25
C THR A 201 14.21 -0.55 2.44
N ALA A 202 13.89 0.36 3.36
CA ALA A 202 13.03 0.05 4.50
C ALA A 202 11.61 -0.33 4.06
N LEU A 203 11.03 0.40 3.10
CA LEU A 203 9.73 0.07 2.51
C LEU A 203 9.73 -1.32 1.88
N TRP A 204 10.75 -1.62 1.07
CA TRP A 204 10.89 -2.95 0.47
C TRP A 204 11.07 -4.04 1.51
N VAL A 205 11.92 -3.83 2.53
CA VAL A 205 12.11 -4.83 3.60
C VAL A 205 10.78 -5.14 4.30
N LYS A 206 9.97 -4.11 4.57
CA LYS A 206 8.65 -4.27 5.20
C LYS A 206 7.67 -5.10 4.40
N THR A 207 7.83 -5.27 3.08
CA THR A 207 6.89 -6.07 2.27
C THR A 207 7.05 -7.57 2.48
N TYR A 208 8.21 -8.05 2.95
CA TYR A 208 8.48 -9.48 3.16
C TYR A 208 8.96 -9.83 4.57
N THR A 209 9.26 -8.85 5.42
CA THR A 209 9.48 -9.12 6.84
C THR A 209 8.13 -9.25 7.53
N GLY A 210 7.83 -10.45 8.03
CA GLY A 210 6.68 -10.67 8.91
C GLY A 210 6.69 -9.69 10.09
N VAL A 211 5.50 -9.32 10.55
CA VAL A 211 5.33 -8.34 11.61
C VAL A 211 5.78 -8.95 12.95
N ALA A 212 7.00 -8.63 13.38
CA ALA A 212 7.44 -8.93 14.74
C ALA A 212 6.95 -7.83 15.68
N ALA A 213 6.12 -8.20 16.65
CA ALA A 213 5.62 -7.30 17.69
C ALA A 213 5.82 -7.94 19.06
N GLU A 214 6.48 -7.23 19.96
CA GLU A 214 6.60 -7.65 21.37
C GLU A 214 5.49 -6.99 22.18
N ILE A 215 4.70 -7.81 22.89
CA ILE A 215 3.67 -7.32 23.80
C ILE A 215 4.10 -7.62 25.24
N PRO A 216 4.15 -6.60 26.12
CA PRO A 216 4.35 -6.84 27.54
C PRO A 216 3.15 -7.61 28.10
N MET A 217 3.40 -8.85 28.53
CA MET A 217 2.40 -9.67 29.21
C MET A 217 2.15 -9.14 30.61
N PHE A 218 0.88 -9.03 30.99
CA PHE A 218 0.50 -8.72 32.38
C PHE A 218 0.56 -9.98 33.25
N SER A 219 0.12 -11.11 32.71
CA SER A 219 0.17 -12.41 33.37
C SER A 219 0.08 -13.51 32.32
N ASN A 220 0.59 -14.71 32.65
CA ASN A 220 0.33 -15.92 31.89
C ASN A 220 -0.08 -17.05 32.85
N ALA A 221 -0.82 -18.02 32.33
CA ALA A 221 -1.15 -19.25 33.04
C ALA A 221 -1.03 -20.42 32.06
N PRO A 222 -0.29 -21.50 32.40
CA PRO A 222 -0.28 -22.70 31.59
C PRO A 222 -1.68 -23.32 31.61
N LEU A 223 -2.16 -23.74 30.44
CA LEU A 223 -3.37 -24.52 30.32
C LEU A 223 -3.07 -26.00 30.61
N PRO A 224 -4.08 -26.78 31.04
CA PRO A 224 -3.93 -28.23 31.20
C PRO A 224 -3.45 -28.87 29.90
N THR A 225 -2.76 -30.00 29.99
CA THR A 225 -2.30 -30.76 28.83
C THR A 225 -3.47 -31.11 27.92
N ILE A 226 -3.34 -30.75 26.65
CA ILE A 226 -4.29 -31.06 25.59
C ILE A 226 -3.60 -32.10 24.68
N ASP A 227 -4.25 -33.23 24.40
CA ASP A 227 -3.69 -34.27 23.55
C ASP A 227 -3.28 -33.70 22.18
N GLY A 228 -2.02 -33.88 21.81
CA GLY A 228 -1.45 -33.37 20.56
C GLY A 228 -0.91 -31.93 20.62
N ILE A 229 -0.90 -31.28 21.79
CA ILE A 229 -0.31 -29.96 22.00
C ILE A 229 0.74 -30.05 23.11
N ASP A 230 2.01 -29.78 22.77
CA ASP A 230 3.13 -29.88 23.72
C ASP A 230 3.00 -28.90 24.88
N GLU A 231 2.67 -27.63 24.58
CA GLU A 231 2.48 -26.58 25.58
C GLU A 231 1.38 -25.61 25.16
N ALA A 232 0.52 -25.22 26.10
CA ALA A 232 -0.55 -24.26 25.88
C ALA A 232 -0.56 -23.22 27.01
N TYR A 233 -0.70 -21.94 26.65
CA TYR A 233 -0.66 -20.83 27.60
C TYR A 233 -1.85 -19.90 27.38
N LEU A 234 -2.46 -19.46 28.47
CA LEU A 234 -3.37 -18.32 28.50
C LEU A 234 -2.55 -17.08 28.84
N VAL A 235 -2.56 -16.06 27.98
CA VAL A 235 -1.83 -14.81 28.22
C VAL A 235 -2.82 -13.66 28.39
N ILE A 236 -2.62 -12.86 29.44
CA ILE A 236 -3.36 -11.62 29.68
C ILE A 236 -2.47 -10.45 29.29
N VAL A 237 -2.94 -9.65 28.32
CA VAL A 237 -2.27 -8.45 27.84
C VAL A 237 -3.18 -7.23 28.01
N LYS A 238 -2.61 -6.04 28.14
CA LYS A 238 -3.42 -4.81 28.13
C LYS A 238 -3.91 -4.57 26.71
N ALA A 239 -5.21 -4.35 26.56
CA ALA A 239 -5.82 -4.08 25.25
C ALA A 239 -5.14 -2.89 24.53
N LYS A 240 -4.77 -1.84 25.27
CA LYS A 240 -4.05 -0.70 24.70
C LYS A 240 -2.68 -1.09 24.12
N ASP A 241 -1.94 -1.94 24.81
CA ASP A 241 -0.60 -2.37 24.37
C ASP A 241 -0.74 -3.37 23.21
N PHE A 242 -1.76 -4.22 23.22
CA PHE A 242 -2.09 -5.08 22.09
C PHE A 242 -2.40 -4.29 20.82
N VAL A 243 -3.29 -3.29 20.91
CA VAL A 243 -3.64 -2.43 19.77
C VAL A 243 -2.42 -1.66 19.29
N ASN A 244 -1.71 -0.96 20.18
CA ASN A 244 -0.61 -0.08 19.80
C ASN A 244 0.62 -0.83 19.29
N ASN A 245 0.95 -1.99 19.87
CA ASN A 245 2.20 -2.68 19.56
C ASN A 245 2.03 -3.73 18.47
N LEU A 246 0.84 -4.33 18.34
CA LEU A 246 0.59 -5.43 17.41
C LEU A 246 -0.25 -5.00 16.20
N LEU A 247 -1.26 -4.16 16.41
CA LEU A 247 -2.20 -3.79 15.35
C LEU A 247 -1.87 -2.47 14.66
N VAL A 248 -0.97 -1.65 15.21
CA VAL A 248 -0.66 -0.31 14.70
C VAL A 248 0.81 -0.21 14.27
N SER A 249 1.04 0.34 13.08
CA SER A 249 2.34 0.66 12.49
C SER A 249 2.95 1.90 13.15
N ASP A 250 4.25 2.11 12.97
CA ASP A 250 4.96 3.27 13.56
C ASP A 250 4.43 4.63 13.06
N ASP A 251 3.75 4.64 11.91
CA ASP A 251 3.09 5.80 11.32
C ASP A 251 1.63 6.00 11.79
N GLY A 252 1.16 5.16 12.71
CA GLY A 252 -0.20 5.22 13.27
C GLY A 252 -1.28 4.51 12.43
N THR A 253 -0.92 3.88 11.31
CA THR A 253 -1.85 3.08 10.48
C THR A 253 -2.02 1.65 11.01
N LEU A 254 -3.08 0.94 10.62
CA LEU A 254 -3.25 -0.46 11.02
C LEU A 254 -2.27 -1.39 10.26
N ARG A 255 -1.74 -2.41 10.94
CA ARG A 255 -0.92 -3.48 10.35
C ARG A 255 -1.84 -4.54 9.76
N LEU A 256 -2.24 -4.37 8.51
CA LEU A 256 -3.28 -5.18 7.87
C LEU A 256 -2.88 -6.64 7.66
N HIS A 257 -1.61 -6.89 7.32
CA HIS A 257 -1.12 -8.24 7.07
C HIS A 257 -1.19 -9.16 8.31
N VAL A 258 -1.30 -8.62 9.53
CA VAL A 258 -1.47 -9.41 10.77
C VAL A 258 -2.81 -10.16 10.79
N PHE A 259 -3.80 -9.69 10.03
CA PHE A 259 -5.12 -10.31 9.93
C PHE A 259 -5.22 -11.39 8.85
N GLU A 260 -4.30 -11.43 7.90
CA GLU A 260 -4.27 -12.43 6.81
C GLU A 260 -3.48 -13.68 7.19
N GLU A 261 -2.38 -13.57 7.95
CA GLU A 261 -1.51 -14.70 8.31
C GLU A 261 -2.18 -15.78 9.18
N ASN A 262 -3.40 -15.56 9.70
CA ASN A 262 -4.07 -16.44 10.66
C ASN A 262 -5.32 -17.17 10.13
N VAL A 263 -5.53 -17.26 8.81
CA VAL A 263 -6.58 -18.15 8.28
C VAL A 263 -6.03 -19.58 8.19
N THR A 264 -6.08 -20.31 9.31
CA THR A 264 -5.88 -21.76 9.28
C THR A 264 -7.11 -22.39 8.62
N GLU A 265 -6.95 -23.03 7.46
CA GLU A 265 -8.01 -23.86 6.88
C GLU A 265 -8.47 -24.88 7.95
N PRO A 266 -9.76 -24.98 8.27
CA PRO A 266 -10.25 -26.05 9.11
C PRO A 266 -10.01 -27.37 8.38
N GLN A 267 -9.00 -28.14 8.81
CA GLN A 267 -8.88 -29.51 8.35
C GLN A 267 -10.14 -30.26 8.79
N GLU A 268 -10.84 -30.87 7.83
CA GLU A 268 -12.02 -31.69 8.12
C GLU A 268 -11.69 -32.71 9.21
N PRO A 269 -12.57 -32.88 10.22
CA PRO A 269 -12.33 -33.89 11.24
C PRO A 269 -12.35 -35.27 10.57
N GLN A 270 -11.19 -35.94 10.56
CA GLN A 270 -11.11 -37.34 10.16
C GLN A 270 -12.01 -38.15 11.11
N GLY A 271 -13.15 -38.57 10.58
CA GLY A 271 -14.13 -39.37 11.32
C GLY A 271 -13.50 -40.67 11.78
N HIS A 272 -13.25 -40.80 13.08
CA HIS A 272 -13.01 -42.08 13.71
C HIS A 272 -14.29 -42.92 13.60
N ARG A 273 -14.31 -43.83 12.62
CA ARG A 273 -15.34 -44.86 12.48
C ARG A 273 -15.10 -45.89 13.58
N LEU A 274 -15.92 -45.84 14.64
CA LEU A 274 -15.99 -46.91 15.62
C LEU A 274 -16.60 -48.15 14.95
N GLU A 275 -15.80 -49.19 14.75
CA GLU A 275 -16.32 -50.50 14.33
C GLU A 275 -17.08 -51.16 15.49
N PRO A 276 -18.26 -51.75 15.25
CA PRO A 276 -18.97 -52.49 16.27
C PRO A 276 -18.28 -53.84 16.52
N GLN A 277 -17.80 -54.04 17.75
CA GLN A 277 -17.37 -55.36 18.20
C GLN A 277 -18.57 -56.31 18.18
N GLY A 278 -18.54 -57.27 17.25
CA GLY A 278 -19.52 -58.34 17.18
C GLY A 278 -19.35 -59.31 18.35
N HIS A 279 -20.42 -59.50 19.12
CA HIS A 279 -20.56 -60.58 20.07
C HIS A 279 -20.55 -61.94 19.35
N ARG A 280 -19.64 -62.82 19.76
CA ARG A 280 -19.87 -64.26 19.90
C ARG A 280 -19.20 -64.73 21.19
#